data_AF-A0A7W0ZUY4-F1
#
_entry.id   AF-A0A7W0ZUY4-F1
#
_cell.length_a   1.000
_cell.length_b   1.000
_cell.length_c   1.000
_cell.angle_alpha   90.00
_cell.angle_beta   90.00
_cell.angle_gamma   90.00
#
_symmetry.space_group_name_H-M   'P 1'
#
loop_
_entity.id
_entity.type
_entity.pdbx_description
1 polymer ?
#
loop_
_entity_poly.entity_id
_entity_poly.type
_entity_poly.pdbx_seq_one_letter_code
_entity_poly.pdbx_strand_id
1 'polypeptide(L)'
;SWGCANDNDTDTNSGGDITSVTTAVGTGLQGGAAMGDAALSLLTTCGAGQLLKWNGAAWGCANDIDTDTSSGGDISDVTAGNGLLGGGTTGAVTLDVGAGTGIAVAANSVSLDTVFTDARYVNATGDAMAGALDMGGFRITNRGCPTGYVRMASLCVENVDVQSFTFTACANRCRINNAHMCSSSEIRSAMASGIPLTNAYIGDWIDDQSTDDNAFYVNSSDSNNPDGVLAVTTANWCRCCTDLE
;
A
#
# COMPACT_ATOMS: atom_id res chain seq x y z
N SER A 1 -31.06 -86.99 30.05
CA SER A 1 -29.81 -87.58 29.56
C SER A 1 -29.65 -87.14 28.11
N TRP A 2 -28.78 -86.17 27.84
CA TRP A 2 -28.41 -85.83 26.47
C TRP A 2 -27.26 -86.75 26.09
N GLY A 3 -27.53 -87.72 25.22
CA GLY A 3 -26.48 -88.55 24.64
C GLY A 3 -25.81 -87.77 23.52
N CYS A 4 -24.49 -87.67 23.54
CA CYS A 4 -23.73 -87.30 22.35
C CYS A 4 -23.96 -88.40 21.31
N ALA A 5 -24.65 -88.07 20.22
CA ALA A 5 -24.51 -88.87 19.01
C ALA A 5 -23.12 -88.57 18.45
N ASN A 6 -22.44 -89.59 17.94
CA ASN A 6 -21.24 -89.36 17.13
C ASN A 6 -21.65 -88.47 15.96
N ASP A 7 -20.85 -87.44 15.67
CA ASP A 7 -20.98 -86.80 14.37
C ASP A 7 -20.78 -87.92 13.33
N ASN A 8 -21.72 -87.97 12.40
CA ASN A 8 -21.76 -88.99 11.37
C ASN A 8 -21.71 -88.27 10.03
N ASP A 9 -20.82 -87.30 9.89
CA ASP A 9 -20.19 -87.10 8.60
C ASP A 9 -18.96 -88.03 8.52
N THR A 10 -18.92 -88.86 7.48
CA THR A 10 -17.70 -89.54 7.07
C THR A 10 -16.93 -88.62 6.15
N ASP A 11 -16.64 -87.42 6.65
CA ASP A 11 -15.66 -86.52 6.08
C ASP A 11 -14.34 -86.95 6.74
N THR A 12 -13.50 -87.64 5.97
CA THR A 12 -12.07 -87.84 6.30
C THR A 12 -11.23 -86.70 5.74
N ASN A 13 -11.84 -85.54 5.56
CA ASN A 13 -11.28 -84.42 4.82
C ASN A 13 -11.70 -83.12 5.48
N SER A 14 -11.30 -82.93 6.75
CA SER A 14 -11.37 -81.69 7.55
C SER A 14 -11.87 -80.49 6.74
N GLY A 15 -13.20 -80.44 6.52
CA GLY A 15 -13.86 -79.70 5.45
C GLY A 15 -13.86 -78.17 5.62
N GLY A 16 -12.68 -77.58 5.75
CA GLY A 16 -12.46 -76.15 5.56
C GLY A 16 -12.28 -75.80 4.09
N ASP A 17 -13.33 -75.22 3.51
CA ASP A 17 -13.34 -74.01 2.68
C ASP A 17 -12.58 -73.88 1.33
N ILE A 18 -11.65 -74.75 0.90
CA ILE A 18 -11.06 -74.66 -0.46
C ILE A 18 -10.76 -76.07 -1.03
N THR A 19 -11.35 -76.40 -2.19
CA THR A 19 -11.14 -77.72 -2.86
C THR A 19 -9.86 -77.81 -3.69
N SER A 20 -9.33 -76.68 -4.16
CA SER A 20 -7.99 -76.59 -4.75
C SER A 20 -7.53 -75.13 -4.84
N VAL A 21 -6.23 -74.91 -4.76
CA VAL A 21 -5.58 -73.63 -5.07
C VAL A 21 -4.68 -73.85 -6.27
N THR A 22 -5.02 -73.23 -7.39
CA THR A 22 -4.24 -73.31 -8.63
C THR A 22 -3.91 -71.92 -9.16
N THR A 23 -2.63 -71.65 -9.43
CA THR A 23 -2.19 -70.40 -10.06
C THR A 23 -2.11 -70.58 -11.58
N ALA A 24 -2.82 -69.75 -12.35
CA ALA A 24 -2.74 -69.78 -13.81
C ALA A 24 -1.40 -69.20 -14.31
N VAL A 25 -0.99 -69.60 -15.52
CA VAL A 25 0.20 -69.05 -16.17
C VAL A 25 0.06 -67.54 -16.33
N GLY A 26 1.10 -66.78 -15.98
CA GLY A 26 1.11 -65.31 -16.10
C GLY A 26 0.48 -64.55 -14.93
N THR A 27 0.08 -65.24 -13.85
CA THR A 27 -0.52 -64.60 -12.66
C THR A 27 0.49 -64.02 -11.68
N GLY A 28 1.78 -64.28 -11.87
CA GLY A 28 2.85 -63.76 -11.00
C GLY A 28 2.92 -64.42 -9.62
N LEU A 29 1.92 -65.22 -9.26
CA LEU A 29 1.92 -66.16 -8.16
C LEU A 29 2.30 -67.55 -8.70
N GLN A 30 2.98 -68.35 -7.89
CA GLN A 30 3.40 -69.71 -8.18
C GLN A 30 3.00 -70.64 -7.04
N GLY A 31 2.86 -71.93 -7.36
CA GLY A 31 2.55 -72.98 -6.40
C GLY A 31 1.08 -73.39 -6.42
N GLY A 32 0.60 -73.84 -5.27
CA GLY A 32 -0.75 -74.36 -5.09
C GLY A 32 -0.79 -75.76 -4.48
N ALA A 33 -2.00 -76.23 -4.19
CA ALA A 33 -2.27 -77.59 -3.72
C ALA A 33 -3.69 -78.01 -4.11
N ALA A 34 -3.87 -79.30 -4.38
CA ALA A 34 -5.18 -79.91 -4.62
C ALA A 34 -5.79 -80.48 -3.34
N MET A 35 -5.00 -80.64 -2.27
CA MET A 35 -5.42 -81.07 -0.94
C MET A 35 -4.30 -80.74 0.07
N GLY A 36 -4.66 -80.55 1.34
CA GLY A 36 -3.71 -80.21 2.41
C GLY A 36 -3.17 -78.78 2.32
N ASP A 37 -2.03 -78.53 2.95
CA ASP A 37 -1.43 -77.20 3.02
C ASP A 37 -0.91 -76.73 1.64
N ALA A 38 -1.32 -75.54 1.21
CA ALA A 38 -0.87 -74.94 -0.05
C ALA A 38 0.43 -74.14 0.12
N ALA A 39 1.47 -74.49 -0.64
CA ALA A 39 2.66 -73.66 -0.77
C ALA A 39 2.47 -72.65 -1.89
N LEU A 40 2.45 -71.36 -1.55
CA LEU A 40 2.34 -70.24 -2.49
C LEU A 40 3.56 -69.33 -2.38
N SER A 41 4.08 -68.88 -3.52
CA SER A 41 5.13 -67.87 -3.59
C SER A 41 4.86 -66.90 -4.73
N LEU A 42 5.52 -65.74 -4.70
CA LEU A 42 5.60 -64.90 -5.89
C LEU A 42 6.59 -65.50 -6.89
N LEU A 43 6.50 -65.04 -8.13
CA LEU A 43 7.47 -65.32 -9.19
C LEU A 43 8.88 -64.90 -8.72
N THR A 44 9.75 -65.89 -8.48
CA THR A 44 11.11 -65.68 -7.95
C THR A 44 12.16 -65.39 -9.02
N THR A 45 11.75 -65.26 -10.29
CA THR A 45 12.66 -64.96 -11.41
C THR A 45 13.06 -63.49 -11.48
N CYS A 46 12.50 -62.63 -10.63
CA CYS A 46 12.87 -61.21 -10.61
C CYS A 46 14.25 -61.03 -9.98
N GLY A 47 15.10 -60.28 -10.67
CA GLY A 47 16.43 -59.93 -10.16
C GLY A 47 16.37 -58.91 -9.01
N ALA A 48 17.49 -58.71 -8.34
CA ALA A 48 17.62 -57.63 -7.36
C ALA A 48 17.32 -56.27 -8.03
N GLY A 49 16.51 -55.42 -7.37
CA GLY A 49 16.05 -54.15 -7.93
C GLY A 49 14.95 -54.28 -8.99
N GLN A 50 14.27 -55.43 -9.06
CA GLN A 50 13.08 -55.62 -9.89
C GLN A 50 11.88 -55.97 -9.03
N LEU A 51 10.71 -55.48 -9.43
CA LEU A 51 9.42 -55.81 -8.83
C LEU A 51 8.54 -56.53 -9.84
N LEU A 52 7.61 -57.34 -9.31
CA LEU A 52 6.56 -57.97 -10.11
C LEU A 52 5.52 -56.91 -10.50
N LYS A 53 5.41 -56.61 -11.80
CA LYS A 53 4.51 -55.59 -12.34
C LYS A 53 3.58 -56.19 -13.41
N TRP A 54 2.30 -55.81 -13.39
CA TRP A 54 1.35 -56.15 -14.44
C TRP A 54 1.68 -55.35 -15.71
N ASN A 55 1.94 -56.05 -16.82
CA ASN A 55 2.32 -55.40 -18.09
C ASN A 55 1.14 -55.19 -19.05
N GLY A 56 -0.10 -55.39 -18.61
CA GLY A 56 -1.30 -55.35 -19.45
C GLY A 56 -1.78 -56.73 -19.92
N ALA A 57 -0.95 -57.77 -19.85
CA ALA A 57 -1.29 -59.13 -20.29
C ALA A 57 -0.83 -60.24 -19.32
N ALA A 58 0.28 -60.04 -18.62
CA ALA A 58 0.81 -60.96 -17.60
C ALA A 58 1.56 -60.18 -16.52
N TRP A 59 1.73 -60.81 -15.36
CA TRP A 59 2.66 -60.34 -14.34
C TRP A 59 4.07 -60.75 -14.72
N GLY A 60 4.98 -59.77 -14.79
CA GLY A 60 6.37 -59.98 -15.14
C GLY A 60 7.31 -59.10 -14.31
N CYS A 61 8.59 -59.43 -14.34
CA CYS A 61 9.60 -58.65 -13.64
C CYS A 61 9.90 -57.38 -14.44
N ALA A 62 9.83 -56.24 -13.77
CA ALA A 62 10.25 -54.97 -14.32
C ALA A 62 11.14 -54.27 -13.29
N ASN A 63 12.03 -53.41 -13.76
CA ASN A 63 12.87 -52.62 -12.86
C ASN A 63 11.99 -51.91 -11.83
N ASP A 64 12.50 -51.87 -10.60
CA ASP A 64 11.99 -51.01 -9.56
C ASP A 64 12.35 -49.56 -9.93
N ILE A 65 11.67 -49.08 -10.96
CA ILE A 65 11.57 -47.67 -11.28
C ILE A 65 10.58 -47.17 -10.25
N ASP A 66 11.10 -46.81 -9.09
CA ASP A 66 10.42 -45.85 -8.24
C ASP A 66 10.39 -44.57 -9.09
N THR A 67 9.28 -44.35 -9.80
CA THR A 67 9.09 -43.20 -10.68
C THR A 67 9.02 -41.88 -9.89
N ASP A 68 9.36 -41.90 -8.61
CA ASP A 68 9.72 -40.75 -7.80
C ASP A 68 11.16 -40.27 -8.11
N THR A 69 11.53 -40.17 -9.39
CA THR A 69 12.50 -39.13 -9.79
C THR A 69 11.89 -37.73 -9.71
N SER A 70 10.59 -37.65 -9.48
CA SER A 70 9.89 -36.48 -8.96
C SER A 70 9.58 -36.77 -7.50
N SER A 71 10.49 -36.41 -6.58
CA SER A 71 10.16 -36.36 -5.14
C SER A 71 8.79 -35.70 -4.99
N GLY A 72 7.79 -36.38 -4.42
CA GLY A 72 6.35 -36.04 -4.49
C GLY A 72 5.90 -34.69 -3.91
N GLY A 73 6.51 -33.58 -4.30
CA GLY A 73 6.03 -32.22 -4.11
C GLY A 73 5.59 -31.63 -5.45
N ASP A 74 4.54 -30.82 -5.43
CA ASP A 74 3.94 -30.19 -6.62
C ASP A 74 4.91 -29.24 -7.37
N ILE A 75 6.02 -28.85 -6.75
CA ILE A 75 6.99 -27.88 -7.28
C ILE A 75 8.28 -28.61 -7.66
N SER A 76 8.61 -28.61 -8.96
CA SER A 76 9.83 -29.23 -9.50
C SER A 76 10.99 -28.25 -9.71
N ASP A 77 10.72 -26.95 -9.83
CA ASP A 77 11.75 -25.90 -9.89
C ASP A 77 11.14 -24.52 -9.59
N VAL A 78 11.92 -23.66 -8.94
CA VAL A 78 11.64 -22.24 -8.74
C VAL A 78 12.89 -21.45 -9.09
N THR A 79 12.93 -20.93 -10.32
CA THR A 79 13.99 -20.01 -10.75
C THR A 79 13.55 -18.56 -10.50
N ALA A 80 14.20 -17.89 -9.55
CA ALA A 80 13.96 -16.48 -9.27
C ALA A 80 14.58 -15.58 -10.37
N GLY A 81 13.82 -14.57 -10.83
CA GLY A 81 14.35 -13.51 -11.70
C GLY A 81 14.99 -12.37 -10.90
N ASN A 82 15.53 -11.36 -11.59
CA ASN A 82 16.32 -10.28 -10.96
C ASN A 82 15.61 -9.47 -9.84
N GLY A 83 14.28 -9.50 -9.76
CA GLY A 83 13.50 -8.81 -8.72
C GLY A 83 13.20 -9.67 -7.48
N LEU A 84 13.59 -10.94 -7.48
CA LEU A 84 13.38 -11.90 -6.39
C LEU A 84 14.73 -12.51 -5.99
N LEU A 85 14.84 -12.97 -4.75
CA LEU A 85 16.03 -13.61 -4.20
C LEU A 85 15.69 -15.03 -3.77
N GLY A 86 16.65 -15.95 -3.91
CA GLY A 86 16.46 -17.36 -3.56
C GLY A 86 16.02 -18.22 -4.75
N GLY A 87 15.10 -19.14 -4.51
CA GLY A 87 14.74 -20.21 -5.43
C GLY A 87 15.39 -21.56 -5.09
N GLY A 88 15.10 -22.57 -5.90
CA GLY A 88 15.62 -23.93 -5.70
C GLY A 88 14.85 -24.99 -6.49
N THR A 89 15.54 -26.07 -6.82
CA THR A 89 15.01 -27.20 -7.58
C THR A 89 14.51 -28.36 -6.70
N THR A 90 14.83 -28.35 -5.40
CA THR A 90 14.45 -29.41 -4.45
C THR A 90 14.34 -28.89 -3.01
N GLY A 91 13.54 -29.57 -2.17
CA GLY A 91 13.42 -29.30 -0.74
C GLY A 91 12.56 -28.09 -0.39
N ALA A 92 12.74 -27.55 0.82
CA ALA A 92 12.07 -26.33 1.24
C ALA A 92 12.70 -25.10 0.55
N VAL A 93 11.99 -24.52 -0.41
CA VAL A 93 12.45 -23.36 -1.16
C VAL A 93 12.16 -22.07 -0.39
N THR A 94 13.17 -21.20 -0.25
CA THR A 94 12.98 -19.82 0.19
C THR A 94 12.96 -18.91 -1.03
N LEU A 95 11.94 -18.08 -1.15
CA LEU A 95 11.79 -17.10 -2.23
C LEU A 95 11.38 -15.76 -1.60
N ASP A 96 12.28 -14.79 -1.70
CA ASP A 96 12.10 -13.46 -1.14
C ASP A 96 12.00 -12.40 -2.24
N VAL A 97 11.46 -11.23 -1.91
CA VAL A 97 11.49 -10.07 -2.79
C VAL A 97 12.83 -9.33 -2.64
N GLY A 98 13.48 -9.01 -3.77
CA GLY A 98 14.70 -8.20 -3.79
C GLY A 98 14.40 -6.73 -3.53
N ALA A 99 14.07 -6.39 -2.28
CA ALA A 99 13.48 -5.10 -1.88
C ALA A 99 14.27 -3.85 -2.35
N GLY A 100 15.58 -3.95 -2.61
CA GLY A 100 16.36 -2.82 -3.14
C GLY A 100 16.15 -1.53 -2.35
N THR A 101 16.25 -0.38 -3.00
CA THR A 101 15.88 0.93 -2.42
C THR A 101 14.51 1.36 -2.91
N GLY A 102 13.65 1.85 -2.01
CA GLY A 102 12.31 2.36 -2.34
C GLY A 102 11.17 1.36 -2.18
N ILE A 103 11.45 0.11 -1.82
CA ILE A 103 10.44 -0.91 -1.48
C ILE A 103 10.74 -1.41 -0.07
N ALA A 104 9.70 -1.52 0.75
CA ALA A 104 9.74 -2.16 2.05
C ALA A 104 9.00 -3.51 1.99
N VAL A 105 9.65 -4.56 2.48
CA VAL A 105 9.11 -5.93 2.47
C VAL A 105 8.97 -6.42 3.90
N ALA A 106 7.76 -6.81 4.28
CA ALA A 106 7.45 -7.50 5.52
C ALA A 106 6.93 -8.91 5.20
N ALA A 107 6.76 -9.75 6.22
CA ALA A 107 6.44 -11.17 6.06
C ALA A 107 5.25 -11.46 5.13
N ASN A 108 4.25 -10.56 5.06
CA ASN A 108 3.04 -10.74 4.23
C ASN A 108 2.65 -9.46 3.46
N SER A 109 3.56 -8.50 3.28
CA SER A 109 3.24 -7.26 2.57
C SER A 109 4.45 -6.65 1.90
N VAL A 110 4.20 -6.04 0.74
CA VAL A 110 5.17 -5.23 0.01
C VAL A 110 4.59 -3.83 -0.12
N SER A 111 5.34 -2.81 0.28
CA SER A 111 4.94 -1.41 0.19
C SER A 111 6.07 -0.57 -0.36
N LEU A 112 5.79 0.70 -0.67
CA LEU A 112 6.86 1.66 -0.88
C LEU A 112 7.57 1.94 0.44
N ASP A 113 8.89 2.08 0.37
CA ASP A 113 9.68 2.66 1.46
C ASP A 113 9.53 4.18 1.41
N THR A 114 8.55 4.69 2.15
CA THR A 114 8.23 6.12 2.15
C THR A 114 9.32 6.98 2.76
N VAL A 115 10.23 6.43 3.57
CA VAL A 115 11.40 7.15 4.09
C VAL A 115 12.40 7.41 2.97
N PHE A 116 12.60 6.42 2.09
CA PHE A 116 13.48 6.58 0.94
C PHE A 116 12.82 7.39 -0.20
N THR A 117 11.50 7.25 -0.40
CA THR A 117 10.77 7.94 -1.48
C THR A 117 10.22 9.32 -1.10
N ASP A 118 10.44 9.77 0.14
CA ASP A 118 9.97 11.06 0.67
C ASP A 118 10.32 12.23 -0.25
N ALA A 119 11.51 12.24 -0.86
CA ALA A 119 11.91 13.29 -1.81
C ALA A 119 11.05 13.38 -3.10
N ARG A 120 10.14 12.43 -3.36
CA ARG A 120 9.33 12.37 -4.60
C ARG A 120 7.83 12.33 -4.37
N TYR A 121 7.36 11.99 -3.18
CA TYR A 121 5.92 11.81 -2.91
C TYR A 121 5.53 12.34 -1.53
N VAL A 122 4.57 13.27 -1.51
CA VAL A 122 3.85 13.66 -0.30
C VAL A 122 2.88 12.52 0.04
N ASN A 123 3.17 11.74 1.07
CA ASN A 123 2.39 10.54 1.38
C ASN A 123 1.28 10.77 2.42
N ALA A 124 1.34 11.90 3.13
CA ALA A 124 0.36 12.29 4.15
C ALA A 124 0.08 13.80 4.14
N THR A 125 -1.05 14.21 4.71
CA THR A 125 -1.33 15.63 4.95
C THR A 125 -0.33 16.18 5.97
N GLY A 126 0.42 17.22 5.58
CA GLY A 126 1.45 17.82 6.44
C GLY A 126 2.80 17.11 6.42
N ASP A 127 3.00 16.19 5.48
CA ASP A 127 4.31 15.56 5.25
C ASP A 127 5.33 16.59 4.76
N ALA A 128 6.55 16.52 5.32
CA ALA A 128 7.61 17.47 5.04
C ALA A 128 8.68 16.79 4.19
N MET A 129 8.59 17.00 2.87
CA MET A 129 9.53 16.44 1.90
C MET A 129 10.98 16.72 2.32
N ALA A 130 11.77 15.67 2.60
CA ALA A 130 13.20 15.80 2.81
C ALA A 130 13.92 16.06 1.47
N GLY A 131 13.94 17.32 1.02
CA GLY A 131 14.68 17.74 -0.17
C GLY A 131 14.07 18.94 -0.90
N ALA A 132 14.79 19.46 -1.90
CA ALA A 132 14.26 20.49 -2.79
C ALA A 132 13.30 19.85 -3.80
N LEU A 133 12.03 20.27 -3.78
CA LEU A 133 11.05 19.89 -4.80
C LEU A 133 11.37 20.62 -6.11
N ASP A 134 11.85 19.90 -7.13
CA ASP A 134 11.97 20.43 -8.49
C ASP A 134 10.62 20.34 -9.20
N MET A 135 9.94 21.48 -9.32
CA MET A 135 8.66 21.58 -10.01
C MET A 135 8.82 21.79 -11.52
N GLY A 136 10.01 21.69 -12.12
CA GLY A 136 10.19 21.78 -13.58
C GLY A 136 9.64 23.06 -14.22
N GLY A 137 9.50 24.14 -13.45
CA GLY A 137 8.89 25.41 -13.88
C GLY A 137 7.40 25.58 -13.59
N PHE A 138 6.72 24.59 -13.02
CA PHE A 138 5.36 24.74 -12.49
C PHE A 138 5.37 25.66 -11.26
N ARG A 139 4.55 26.72 -11.28
CA ARG A 139 4.38 27.64 -10.15
C ARG A 139 3.20 27.19 -9.29
N ILE A 140 3.37 27.19 -7.97
CA ILE A 140 2.25 27.05 -7.04
C ILE A 140 1.38 28.30 -7.20
N THR A 141 0.18 28.15 -7.78
CA THR A 141 -0.75 29.28 -8.04
C THR A 141 -1.57 29.67 -6.82
N ASN A 142 -1.60 28.83 -5.79
CA ASN A 142 -2.27 29.07 -4.52
C ASN A 142 -1.27 29.14 -3.37
N ARG A 143 -0.34 30.09 -3.50
CA ARG A 143 0.50 30.55 -2.40
C ARG A 143 -0.42 31.00 -1.26
N GLY A 144 -0.23 30.40 -0.09
CA GLY A 144 -1.05 30.68 1.09
C GLY A 144 -0.82 32.08 1.59
N CYS A 145 -1.65 32.51 2.54
CA CYS A 145 -1.34 33.70 3.33
C CYS A 145 -0.61 33.29 4.61
N PRO A 146 0.30 34.13 5.12
CA PRO A 146 0.90 33.92 6.43
C PRO A 146 -0.16 33.74 7.51
N THR A 147 0.21 33.04 8.59
CA THR A 147 -0.71 32.82 9.73
C THR A 147 -1.24 34.16 10.25
N GLY A 148 -2.56 34.30 10.37
CA GLY A 148 -3.22 35.53 10.79
C GLY A 148 -3.73 36.42 9.64
N TYR A 149 -3.49 36.04 8.39
CA TYR A 149 -3.97 36.74 7.20
C TYR A 149 -4.98 35.90 6.40
N VAL A 150 -5.94 36.55 5.77
CA VAL A 150 -6.93 35.96 4.86
C VAL A 150 -6.61 36.38 3.43
N ARG A 151 -6.71 35.43 2.50
CA ARG A 151 -6.48 35.68 1.08
C ARG A 151 -7.65 36.46 0.48
N MET A 152 -7.37 37.65 -0.01
CA MET A 152 -8.28 38.47 -0.81
C MET A 152 -7.66 38.70 -2.19
N ALA A 153 -8.10 37.96 -3.20
CA ALA A 153 -7.47 37.93 -4.53
C ALA A 153 -5.98 37.51 -4.47
N SER A 154 -5.09 38.35 -4.96
CA SER A 154 -3.63 38.19 -4.93
C SER A 154 -2.96 38.81 -3.70
N LEU A 155 -3.75 39.24 -2.70
CA LEU A 155 -3.28 39.95 -1.52
C LEU A 155 -3.65 39.18 -0.25
N CYS A 156 -2.80 39.25 0.76
CA CYS A 156 -3.11 38.76 2.09
C CYS A 156 -3.44 39.93 3.00
N VAL A 157 -4.63 39.91 3.60
CA VAL A 157 -5.13 40.96 4.51
C VAL A 157 -5.27 40.39 5.90
N GLU A 158 -4.74 41.08 6.90
CA GLU A 158 -4.80 40.63 8.29
C GLU A 158 -6.26 40.39 8.74
N ASN A 159 -6.50 39.28 9.47
CA ASN A 159 -7.83 38.86 9.90
C ASN A 159 -8.30 39.50 11.23
N VAL A 160 -7.48 40.36 11.82
CA VAL A 160 -7.76 40.98 13.11
C VAL A 160 -7.73 42.50 12.98
N ASP A 161 -8.79 43.13 13.49
CA ASP A 161 -8.89 44.58 13.57
C ASP A 161 -8.24 45.07 14.87
N VAL A 162 -7.21 45.91 14.75
CA VAL A 162 -6.56 46.50 15.94
C VAL A 162 -7.04 47.93 16.13
N GLN A 163 -7.47 48.26 17.36
CA GLN A 163 -8.15 49.51 17.66
C GLN A 163 -7.23 50.69 18.02
N SER A 164 -7.69 51.92 17.72
CA SER A 164 -7.13 53.20 18.21
C SER A 164 -5.70 53.52 17.75
N PHE A 165 -5.37 53.21 16.49
CA PHE A 165 -4.08 53.56 15.90
C PHE A 165 -4.15 54.89 15.14
N THR A 166 -3.12 55.73 15.30
CA THR A 166 -2.85 56.80 14.35
C THR A 166 -2.28 56.19 13.06
N PHE A 167 -2.34 56.93 11.95
CA PHE A 167 -1.75 56.51 10.68
C PHE A 167 -0.29 56.07 10.84
N THR A 168 0.53 56.92 11.48
CA THR A 168 1.95 56.63 11.76
C THR A 168 2.14 55.38 12.63
N ALA A 169 1.27 55.16 13.62
CA ALA A 169 1.35 53.98 14.46
C ALA A 169 0.98 52.70 13.68
N CYS A 170 0.00 52.77 12.79
CA CYS A 170 -0.40 51.66 11.92
C CYS A 170 0.71 51.31 10.92
N ALA A 171 1.30 52.32 10.26
CA ALA A 171 2.42 52.16 9.34
C ALA A 171 3.62 51.46 10.01
N ASN A 172 4.01 51.94 11.19
CA ASN A 172 5.11 51.33 11.95
C ASN A 172 4.80 49.89 12.36
N ARG A 173 3.55 49.59 12.76
CA ARG A 173 3.12 48.23 13.11
C ARG A 173 3.23 47.28 11.93
N CYS A 174 2.72 47.66 10.75
CA CYS A 174 2.80 46.80 9.57
C CYS A 174 4.25 46.53 9.19
N ARG A 175 5.10 47.57 9.21
CA ARG A 175 6.53 47.44 8.92
C ARG A 175 7.24 46.48 9.86
N ILE A 176 6.93 46.50 11.16
CA ILE A 176 7.51 45.59 12.15
C ILE A 176 7.10 44.13 11.89
N ASN A 177 5.90 43.91 11.35
CA ASN A 177 5.39 42.59 10.98
C ASN A 177 5.78 42.14 9.56
N ASN A 178 6.77 42.82 8.93
CA ASN A 178 7.20 42.56 7.55
C ASN A 178 6.04 42.64 6.54
N ALA A 179 5.11 43.57 6.78
CA ALA A 179 3.92 43.84 5.99
C ALA A 179 3.85 45.35 5.69
N HIS A 180 2.91 45.78 4.87
CA HIS A 180 2.68 47.19 4.54
C HIS A 180 1.22 47.59 4.79
N MET A 181 0.98 48.90 4.77
CA MET A 181 -0.40 49.40 4.77
C MET A 181 -1.02 49.11 3.41
N CYS A 182 -2.25 48.61 3.40
CA CYS A 182 -2.92 48.25 2.17
C CYS A 182 -3.09 49.48 1.27
N SER A 183 -2.56 49.43 0.06
CA SER A 183 -2.65 50.56 -0.86
C SER A 183 -4.01 50.64 -1.55
N SER A 184 -4.37 51.82 -2.06
CA SER A 184 -5.64 52.01 -2.78
C SER A 184 -5.80 51.07 -3.99
N SER A 185 -4.69 50.66 -4.62
CA SER A 185 -4.68 49.73 -5.76
C SER A 185 -4.90 48.27 -5.32
N GLU A 186 -4.30 47.90 -4.20
CA GLU A 186 -4.44 46.58 -3.57
C GLU A 186 -5.83 46.37 -2.99
N ILE A 187 -6.38 47.37 -2.31
CA ILE A 187 -7.75 47.31 -1.76
C ILE A 187 -8.76 47.21 -2.89
N ARG A 188 -8.58 47.95 -3.99
CA ARG A 188 -9.45 47.82 -5.18
C ARG A 188 -9.39 46.41 -5.77
N SER A 189 -8.19 45.83 -5.83
CA SER A 189 -8.00 44.45 -6.31
C SER A 189 -8.65 43.43 -5.37
N ALA A 190 -8.59 43.67 -4.06
CA ALA A 190 -9.28 42.86 -3.05
C ALA A 190 -10.82 42.98 -3.17
N MET A 191 -11.37 44.19 -3.31
CA MET A 191 -12.81 44.41 -3.47
C MET A 191 -13.37 43.80 -4.77
N ALA A 192 -12.58 43.79 -5.85
CA ALA A 192 -12.94 43.14 -7.11
C ALA A 192 -13.03 41.61 -7.00
N SER A 193 -12.50 41.01 -5.94
CA SER A 193 -12.63 39.57 -5.68
C SER A 193 -13.95 39.14 -5.05
N GLY A 194 -14.82 40.09 -4.68
CA GLY A 194 -16.12 39.82 -4.09
C GLY A 194 -16.07 39.39 -2.62
N ILE A 195 -14.93 39.55 -1.94
CA ILE A 195 -14.78 39.26 -0.51
C ILE A 195 -15.16 40.52 0.30
N PRO A 196 -16.17 40.46 1.18
CA PRO A 196 -16.63 41.63 1.92
C PRO A 196 -15.62 42.05 2.99
N LEU A 197 -15.24 43.33 2.98
CA LEU A 197 -14.48 43.96 4.06
C LEU A 197 -15.45 44.24 5.23
N THR A 198 -15.20 43.64 6.40
CA THR A 198 -16.13 43.67 7.53
C THR A 198 -16.12 44.98 8.32
N ASN A 199 -14.98 45.68 8.37
CA ASN A 199 -14.77 46.92 9.11
C ASN A 199 -13.91 47.90 8.31
N ALA A 200 -14.05 49.18 8.60
CA ALA A 200 -13.30 50.24 7.93
C ALA A 200 -11.91 50.41 8.54
N TYR A 201 -10.85 50.17 7.77
CA TYR A 201 -9.47 50.28 8.24
C TYR A 201 -8.70 51.38 7.49
N ILE A 202 -7.59 51.82 8.09
CA ILE A 202 -6.69 52.83 7.52
C ILE A 202 -5.89 52.21 6.35
N GLY A 203 -5.98 52.79 5.16
CA GLY A 203 -5.15 52.45 4.00
C GLY A 203 -4.23 53.59 3.56
N ASP A 204 -3.24 53.24 2.74
CA ASP A 204 -2.31 54.19 2.11
C ASP A 204 -2.79 54.51 0.69
N TRP A 205 -2.86 55.80 0.32
CA TRP A 205 -3.37 56.16 -0.99
C TRP A 205 -2.36 55.87 -2.10
N ILE A 206 -1.07 56.13 -1.84
CA ILE A 206 0.07 55.87 -2.72
C ILE A 206 0.95 54.84 -2.00
N ASP A 207 1.44 53.81 -2.67
CA ASP A 207 2.36 52.84 -2.07
C ASP A 207 3.75 53.46 -1.81
N ASP A 208 3.85 54.38 -0.85
CA ASP A 208 5.09 55.09 -0.55
C ASP A 208 5.52 55.02 0.93
N GLN A 209 4.67 54.48 1.81
CA GLN A 209 4.96 54.30 3.25
C GLN A 209 5.37 55.58 3.98
N SER A 210 5.06 56.75 3.42
CA SER A 210 5.41 58.05 4.00
C SER A 210 4.47 58.38 5.16
N THR A 211 4.99 59.01 6.21
CA THR A 211 4.23 59.29 7.44
C THR A 211 3.27 60.47 7.33
N ASP A 212 3.29 61.18 6.20
CA ASP A 212 2.68 62.50 6.04
C ASP A 212 1.51 62.51 5.02
N ASP A 213 0.95 61.34 4.70
CA ASP A 213 -0.06 61.17 3.66
C ASP A 213 -1.50 61.05 4.18
N ASN A 214 -2.46 61.28 3.27
CA ASN A 214 -3.88 61.25 3.56
C ASN A 214 -4.40 59.80 3.64
N ALA A 215 -4.72 59.37 4.86
CA ALA A 215 -5.37 58.10 5.12
C ALA A 215 -6.64 57.91 4.26
N PHE A 216 -6.68 56.82 3.50
CA PHE A 216 -7.87 56.36 2.78
C PHE A 216 -8.74 55.54 3.72
N TYR A 217 -10.02 55.89 3.83
CA TYR A 217 -11.02 55.20 4.65
C TYR A 217 -11.98 54.44 3.75
N VAL A 218 -12.17 53.14 3.99
CA VAL A 218 -13.15 52.31 3.27
C VAL A 218 -14.31 52.01 4.19
N ASN A 219 -15.39 52.79 4.09
CA ASN A 219 -16.57 52.68 4.96
C ASN A 219 -17.67 51.74 4.42
N SER A 220 -17.51 51.23 3.21
CA SER A 220 -18.55 50.55 2.44
C SER A 220 -17.99 49.32 1.75
N SER A 221 -18.73 48.21 1.88
CA SER A 221 -18.43 46.92 1.25
C SER A 221 -18.95 46.81 -0.19
N ASP A 222 -19.54 47.88 -0.75
CA ASP A 222 -20.01 47.90 -2.14
C ASP A 222 -18.84 48.23 -3.08
N SER A 223 -18.55 47.28 -3.99
CA SER A 223 -17.47 47.34 -4.98
C SER A 223 -17.54 48.53 -5.94
N ASN A 224 -18.66 49.26 -5.96
CA ASN A 224 -18.90 50.32 -6.93
C ASN A 224 -18.66 51.74 -6.40
N ASN A 225 -18.54 51.94 -5.09
CA ASN A 225 -18.30 53.27 -4.52
C ASN A 225 -17.64 53.19 -3.14
N PRO A 226 -16.30 53.02 -3.05
CA PRO A 226 -15.61 53.22 -1.78
C PRO A 226 -15.65 54.71 -1.47
N ASP A 227 -16.48 55.15 -0.52
CA ASP A 227 -16.52 56.54 -0.09
C ASP A 227 -15.20 56.90 0.60
N GLY A 228 -14.25 57.42 -0.19
CA GLY A 228 -13.00 57.97 0.28
C GLY A 228 -13.24 59.26 1.05
N VAL A 229 -13.58 59.14 2.34
CA VAL A 229 -13.62 60.27 3.27
C VAL A 229 -12.21 60.49 3.82
N LEU A 230 -11.76 61.75 3.80
CA LEU A 230 -10.51 62.18 4.45
C LEU A 230 -10.62 61.82 5.94
N ALA A 231 -9.89 60.80 6.40
CA ALA A 231 -9.97 60.39 7.80
C ALA A 231 -9.29 61.45 8.68
N VAL A 232 -10.09 62.23 9.39
CA VAL A 232 -9.59 63.14 10.43
C VAL A 232 -9.18 62.30 11.64
N THR A 233 -7.93 61.86 11.66
CA THR A 233 -7.07 61.36 12.78
C THR A 233 -7.66 60.41 13.85
N THR A 234 -8.90 59.95 13.71
CA THR A 234 -9.66 59.22 14.75
C THR A 234 -10.39 57.99 14.22
N ALA A 235 -10.11 57.56 12.98
CA ALA A 235 -10.60 56.28 12.47
C ALA A 235 -9.85 55.13 13.17
N ASN A 236 -10.61 54.30 13.87
CA ASN A 236 -10.17 53.49 15.00
C ASN A 236 -9.64 52.09 14.64
N TRP A 237 -9.37 51.70 13.38
CA TRP A 237 -8.95 50.33 13.05
C TRP A 237 -7.78 50.24 12.05
N CYS A 238 -6.80 49.37 12.33
CA CYS A 238 -5.61 49.12 11.51
C CYS A 238 -5.54 47.65 11.06
N ARG A 239 -5.26 47.42 9.76
CA ARG A 239 -4.93 46.11 9.18
C ARG A 239 -3.70 46.23 8.28
N CYS A 240 -2.89 45.19 8.28
CA CYS A 240 -1.73 45.10 7.41
C CYS A 240 -2.00 44.21 6.19
N CYS A 241 -1.31 44.52 5.11
CA CYS A 241 -1.32 43.77 3.86
C CYS A 241 0.07 43.18 3.57
N THR A 242 0.09 42.03 2.91
CA THR A 242 1.33 41.37 2.47
C THR A 242 1.08 40.56 1.21
N ASP A 243 2.16 40.29 0.48
CA ASP A 243 2.15 39.36 -0.66
C ASP A 243 1.88 37.91 -0.22
N LEU A 244 1.44 37.09 -1.18
CA LEU A 244 1.31 35.63 -1.00
C LEU A 244 2.69 34.98 -0.75
N GLU A 245 2.73 33.88 0.02
CA GLU A 245 3.97 33.12 0.35
C GLU A 245 4.40 32.08 -0.68
#